data_AF-A0A318I8K1-F1
#
_entry.id   AF-A0A318I8K1-F1
#
_cell.length_a   1.000
_cell.length_b   1.000
_cell.length_c   1.000
_cell.angle_alpha   90.00
_cell.angle_beta   90.00
_cell.angle_gamma   90.00
#
_symmetry.space_group_name_H-M   'P 1'
#
loop_
_entity.id
_entity.type
_entity.pdbx_description
1 polymer ?
#
loop_
_entity_poly.entity_id
_entity_poly.type
_entity_poly.pdbx_seq_one_letter_code
_entity_poly.pdbx_strand_id
1 'polypeptide(L)'
;MKTTLLTLILLSTGHIFSQKSTSSVLGNADYYALLNAVPVLQTSPEAAFQYVCNKSIHCEGDSQLKLQYDAFIKQMELYANQIESHYASKVHAYNSKIGGDGYKNQANQNEMIQRMGGMDRVMKMSDGEREVAAKKAMASNMSSSSLSPFTEADLQRMMNDPEYAKQMAVKYNNMTTQGKEDIVNKKIVAGDLDDSHEAHIKRLKDTKINNNTQDINTFVSKTTSRLYEANETCSTRIHQAKSSSGNHAELNESYDQLYKKIPLIVTDYWGKYPDPEKVKQLKKDYALKHKNRATFELSEVQKEHKKLKSIISEVISDYRSFLASNGHRLNDELSNLFDGTNTELSLLQVEKSIIGSIDRLAQISHDEDSTASGYEQAYQLILSGETL
;
A
#
# COMPACT_ATOMS: atom_id res chain seq x y z
N MET A 1 26.80 -60.72 -7.73
CA MET A 1 26.53 -59.40 -7.12
C MET A 1 27.83 -58.81 -6.60
N LYS A 2 28.45 -57.91 -7.38
CA LYS A 2 29.53 -56.98 -7.02
C LYS A 2 29.62 -55.94 -8.15
N THR A 3 29.33 -54.69 -7.78
CA THR A 3 30.10 -53.47 -8.07
C THR A 3 30.68 -53.17 -9.48
N THR A 4 30.25 -51.99 -9.99
CA THR A 4 31.03 -50.87 -10.60
C THR A 4 31.37 -50.81 -12.11
N LEU A 5 31.04 -49.61 -12.67
CA LEU A 5 31.79 -48.73 -13.59
C LEU A 5 31.93 -49.05 -15.11
N LEU A 6 31.31 -48.23 -15.98
CA LEU A 6 31.94 -47.26 -16.93
C LEU A 6 30.85 -46.75 -17.92
N THR A 7 30.35 -45.51 -17.76
CA THR A 7 30.73 -44.29 -18.49
C THR A 7 30.43 -44.30 -19.99
N LEU A 8 29.42 -43.52 -20.40
CA LEU A 8 29.47 -42.77 -21.65
C LEU A 8 29.06 -41.33 -21.39
N ILE A 9 30.01 -40.44 -21.64
CA ILE A 9 29.88 -39.00 -21.66
C ILE A 9 29.10 -38.62 -22.92
N LEU A 10 28.05 -37.83 -22.77
CA LEU A 10 27.63 -36.91 -23.84
C LEU A 10 27.58 -35.50 -23.27
N LEU A 11 28.40 -34.65 -23.90
CA LEU A 11 28.43 -33.22 -23.71
C LEU A 11 27.04 -32.64 -23.99
N SER A 12 26.45 -31.96 -23.00
CA SER A 12 25.55 -30.85 -23.26
C SER A 12 26.32 -29.57 -22.95
N THR A 13 26.85 -29.00 -24.02
CA THR A 13 27.27 -27.60 -24.12
C THR A 13 26.25 -26.71 -23.43
N GLY A 14 26.72 -26.02 -22.40
CA GLY A 14 25.91 -25.15 -21.59
C GLY A 14 25.38 -23.97 -22.38
N HIS A 15 24.08 -23.73 -22.26
CA HIS A 15 23.50 -22.41 -22.03
C HIS A 15 22.55 -22.57 -20.85
N ILE A 16 23.11 -22.67 -19.65
CA ILE A 16 22.36 -22.29 -18.46
C ILE A 16 22.19 -20.78 -18.59
N PHE A 17 21.09 -20.33 -19.17
CA PHE A 17 20.57 -19.01 -18.84
C PHE A 17 20.25 -19.08 -17.34
N SER A 18 21.24 -18.72 -16.52
CA SER A 18 20.98 -18.27 -15.17
C SER A 18 20.26 -16.94 -15.32
N GLN A 19 18.95 -17.00 -15.61
CA GLN A 19 18.08 -15.89 -15.28
C GLN A 19 18.22 -15.74 -13.77
N LYS A 20 19.00 -14.73 -13.35
CA LYS A 20 18.83 -14.16 -12.02
C LYS A 20 17.33 -13.97 -11.84
N SER A 21 16.71 -14.80 -11.01
CA SER A 21 15.35 -14.56 -10.53
C SER A 21 15.38 -13.20 -9.85
N THR A 22 14.96 -12.17 -10.57
CA THR A 22 14.90 -10.80 -10.05
C THR A 22 13.75 -10.74 -9.07
N SER A 23 14.03 -10.50 -7.78
CA SER A 23 13.02 -10.36 -6.73
C SER A 23 12.22 -9.06 -6.80
N SER A 24 12.62 -8.15 -7.70
CA SER A 24 12.08 -6.82 -7.93
C SER A 24 12.44 -6.37 -9.34
N VAL A 25 11.62 -5.52 -9.96
CA VAL A 25 11.98 -4.88 -11.25
C VAL A 25 13.14 -3.89 -11.12
N LEU A 26 13.37 -3.37 -9.91
CA LEU A 26 14.52 -2.52 -9.57
C LEU A 26 15.79 -3.33 -9.27
N GLY A 27 15.69 -4.66 -9.21
CA GLY A 27 16.82 -5.58 -9.03
C GLY A 27 17.44 -5.62 -7.63
N ASN A 28 17.10 -4.69 -6.73
CA ASN A 28 17.77 -4.54 -5.42
C ASN A 28 16.82 -4.54 -4.21
N ALA A 29 15.50 -4.66 -4.41
CA ALA A 29 14.55 -4.60 -3.32
C ALA A 29 14.30 -5.98 -2.68
N ASP A 30 14.59 -6.09 -1.37
CA ASP A 30 14.21 -7.24 -0.55
C ASP A 30 13.05 -6.89 0.39
N TYR A 31 11.83 -6.98 -0.14
CA TYR A 31 10.62 -6.68 0.61
C TYR A 31 10.43 -7.55 1.86
N TYR A 32 10.95 -8.79 1.90
CA TYR A 32 10.88 -9.60 3.12
C TYR A 32 11.82 -9.08 4.20
N ALA A 33 13.02 -8.64 3.83
CA ALA A 33 13.92 -7.99 4.79
C ALA A 33 13.27 -6.73 5.37
N LEU A 34 12.65 -5.91 4.53
CA LEU A 34 11.94 -4.71 4.96
C LEU A 34 10.73 -5.02 5.85
N LEU A 35 9.91 -6.02 5.48
CA LEU A 35 8.77 -6.48 6.29
C LEU A 35 9.21 -7.09 7.64
N ASN A 36 10.39 -7.71 7.69
CA ASN A 36 10.96 -8.27 8.91
C ASN A 36 11.62 -7.21 9.79
N ALA A 37 12.00 -6.06 9.23
CA ALA A 37 12.57 -4.92 9.95
C ALA A 37 11.50 -4.04 10.62
N VAL A 38 10.21 -4.27 10.34
CA VAL A 38 9.09 -3.60 11.02
C VAL A 38 9.23 -3.77 12.54
N PRO A 39 9.18 -2.69 13.34
CA PRO A 39 9.25 -2.78 14.79
C PRO A 39 8.18 -3.70 15.37
N VAL A 40 8.51 -4.37 16.46
CA VAL A 40 7.60 -5.35 17.07
C VAL A 40 6.51 -4.64 17.86
N LEU A 41 5.25 -4.81 17.45
CA LEU A 41 4.07 -4.46 18.26
C LEU A 41 3.97 -5.37 19.51
N GLN A 42 4.02 -4.77 20.69
CA GLN A 42 4.03 -5.48 21.96
C GLN A 42 2.67 -6.11 22.31
N THR A 43 2.69 -7.11 23.20
CA THR A 43 1.49 -7.89 23.61
C THR A 43 0.74 -7.34 24.81
N SER A 44 1.31 -6.37 25.52
CA SER A 44 0.65 -5.73 26.65
C SER A 44 1.19 -4.32 26.88
N PRO A 45 0.44 -3.45 27.59
CA PRO A 45 0.92 -2.14 28.02
C PRO A 45 2.22 -2.20 28.82
N GLU A 46 2.43 -3.23 29.64
CA GLU A 46 3.68 -3.41 30.39
C GLU A 46 4.87 -3.69 29.48
N ALA A 47 4.69 -4.55 28.48
CA ALA A 47 5.75 -4.83 27.51
C ALA A 47 6.04 -3.59 26.65
N ALA A 48 5.00 -2.86 26.24
CA ALA A 48 5.13 -1.58 25.55
C ALA A 48 5.89 -0.56 26.40
N PHE A 49 5.59 -0.43 27.69
CA PHE A 49 6.31 0.45 28.61
C PHE A 49 7.78 0.08 28.78
N GLN A 50 8.11 -1.21 28.83
CA GLN A 50 9.51 -1.65 28.83
C GLN A 50 10.22 -1.25 27.54
N TYR A 51 9.54 -1.39 26.41
CA TYR A 51 10.08 -1.14 25.08
C TYR A 51 10.24 0.35 24.76
N VAL A 52 9.31 1.18 25.24
CA VAL A 52 9.27 2.63 25.00
C VAL A 52 9.97 3.44 26.09
N CYS A 53 9.96 2.98 27.34
CA CYS A 53 10.48 3.75 28.45
C CYS A 53 11.63 3.07 29.21
N ASN A 54 12.05 1.88 28.80
CA ASN A 54 13.10 1.10 29.48
C ASN A 54 12.83 0.95 30.99
N LYS A 55 11.54 0.78 31.37
CA LYS A 55 11.06 0.72 32.77
C LYS A 55 11.24 2.01 33.58
N SER A 56 11.67 3.11 32.97
CA SER A 56 11.74 4.40 33.66
C SER A 56 10.37 5.06 33.72
N ILE A 57 9.94 5.46 34.91
CA ILE A 57 8.69 6.20 35.12
C ILE A 57 8.81 7.64 34.58
N HIS A 58 10.03 8.18 34.53
CA HIS A 58 10.39 9.38 33.78
C HIS A 58 11.08 8.92 32.49
N CYS A 59 10.30 8.61 31.45
CA CYS A 59 10.83 8.12 30.16
C CYS A 59 11.85 9.12 29.59
N GLU A 60 13.13 8.92 29.90
CA GLU A 60 14.24 9.78 29.51
C GLU A 60 15.20 9.00 28.60
N GLY A 61 15.64 9.64 27.51
CA GLY A 61 16.57 9.04 26.53
C GLY A 61 15.91 8.45 25.28
N ASP A 62 16.73 7.91 24.38
CA ASP A 62 16.26 7.24 23.17
C ASP A 62 15.73 5.84 23.51
N SER A 63 14.43 5.64 23.30
CA SER A 63 13.78 4.36 23.56
C SER A 63 14.17 3.29 22.54
N GLN A 64 14.05 2.01 22.92
CA GLN A 64 14.29 0.90 21.99
C GLN A 64 13.31 0.98 20.79
N LEU A 65 12.04 1.35 21.05
CA LEU A 65 11.07 1.62 19.99
C LEU A 65 11.58 2.70 19.02
N LYS A 66 12.01 3.86 19.53
CA LYS A 66 12.49 4.98 18.71
C LYS A 66 13.69 4.56 17.87
N LEU A 67 14.68 3.89 18.47
CA LEU A 67 15.87 3.41 17.77
C LEU A 67 15.53 2.43 16.63
N GLN A 68 14.61 1.49 16.87
CA GLN A 68 14.18 0.54 15.83
C GLN A 68 13.36 1.23 14.74
N TYR A 69 12.46 2.14 15.11
CA TYR A 69 11.64 2.87 14.15
C TYR A 69 12.50 3.80 13.28
N ASP A 70 13.43 4.56 13.87
CA ASP A 70 14.37 5.42 13.13
C ASP A 70 15.26 4.60 12.18
N ALA A 71 15.72 3.43 12.62
CA ALA A 71 16.49 2.51 11.76
C ALA A 71 15.63 1.98 10.60
N PHE A 72 14.36 1.66 10.85
CA PHE A 72 13.41 1.24 9.83
C PHE A 72 13.13 2.36 8.82
N ILE A 73 12.88 3.59 9.27
CA ILE A 73 12.66 4.75 8.39
C ILE A 73 13.88 5.01 7.51
N LYS A 74 15.11 4.91 8.05
CA LYS A 74 16.32 4.99 7.23
C LYS A 74 16.39 3.91 6.16
N GLN A 75 15.94 2.69 6.45
CA GLN A 75 15.85 1.66 5.42
C GLN A 75 14.81 2.05 4.36
N MET A 76 13.62 2.48 4.76
CA MET A 76 12.57 2.96 3.84
C MET A 76 13.06 4.08 2.91
N GLU A 77 13.81 5.05 3.44
CA GLU A 77 14.41 6.14 2.66
C GLU A 77 15.43 5.63 1.64
N LEU A 78 16.25 4.63 1.99
CA LEU A 78 17.17 4.01 1.04
C LEU A 78 16.41 3.35 -0.12
N TYR A 79 15.30 2.68 0.15
CA TYR A 79 14.44 2.09 -0.88
C TYR A 79 13.78 3.17 -1.76
N ALA A 80 13.28 4.25 -1.18
CA ALA A 80 12.70 5.37 -1.92
C ALA A 80 13.74 6.01 -2.85
N ASN A 81 14.95 6.27 -2.34
CA ASN A 81 16.06 6.83 -3.12
C ASN A 81 16.49 5.89 -4.26
N GLN A 82 16.44 4.57 -4.06
CA GLN A 82 16.71 3.60 -5.13
C GLN A 82 15.66 3.65 -6.23
N ILE A 83 14.37 3.75 -5.88
CA ILE A 83 13.27 3.93 -6.84
C ILE A 83 13.49 5.19 -7.68
N GLU A 84 13.78 6.31 -7.02
CA GLU A 84 14.01 7.60 -7.68
C GLU A 84 15.24 7.57 -8.58
N SER A 85 16.36 7.02 -8.08
CA SER A 85 17.60 6.91 -8.84
C SER A 85 17.45 6.01 -10.07
N HIS A 86 16.71 4.90 -9.95
CA HIS A 86 16.43 4.01 -11.08
C HIS A 86 15.68 4.76 -12.17
N TYR A 87 14.62 5.50 -11.81
CA TYR A 87 13.85 6.29 -12.76
C TYR A 87 14.68 7.40 -13.40
N ALA A 88 15.42 8.16 -12.60
CA ALA A 88 16.30 9.22 -13.09
C ALA A 88 17.34 8.70 -14.09
N SER A 89 17.93 7.53 -13.81
CA SER A 89 18.90 6.90 -14.70
C SER A 89 18.29 6.50 -16.04
N LYS A 90 17.05 5.99 -16.04
CA LYS A 90 16.34 5.61 -17.27
C LYS A 90 15.96 6.82 -18.11
N VAL A 91 15.47 7.88 -17.48
CA VAL A 91 15.18 9.15 -18.17
C VAL A 91 16.45 9.72 -18.79
N HIS A 92 17.57 9.73 -18.05
CA HIS A 92 18.86 10.19 -18.56
C HIS A 92 19.36 9.34 -19.75
N ALA A 93 19.33 8.01 -19.63
CA ALA A 93 19.77 7.09 -20.69
C ALA A 93 18.96 7.29 -21.99
N TYR A 94 17.67 7.55 -21.86
CA TYR A 94 16.81 7.84 -23.00
C TYR A 94 17.08 9.21 -23.63
N ASN A 95 17.22 10.26 -22.81
CA ASN A 95 17.55 11.60 -23.31
C ASN A 95 18.90 11.64 -24.02
N SER A 96 19.84 10.81 -23.56
CA SER A 96 21.14 10.61 -24.21
C SER A 96 21.02 9.90 -25.58
N LYS A 97 19.99 9.06 -25.78
CA LYS A 97 19.74 8.35 -27.06
C LYS A 97 18.96 9.19 -28.08
N ILE A 98 17.98 9.98 -27.64
CA ILE A 98 17.02 10.67 -28.55
C ILE A 98 17.34 12.17 -28.70
N GLY A 99 18.24 12.70 -27.87
CA GLY A 99 18.64 14.11 -27.86
C GLY A 99 17.70 14.97 -27.00
N GLY A 100 18.25 15.60 -25.95
CA GLY A 100 17.54 16.59 -25.13
C GLY A 100 16.19 16.13 -24.56
N ASP A 101 15.18 17.02 -24.58
CA ASP A 101 13.80 16.79 -24.12
C ASP A 101 13.00 15.75 -24.94
N GLY A 102 13.66 14.83 -25.66
CA GLY A 102 13.04 13.79 -26.48
C GLY A 102 11.99 12.95 -25.73
N TYR A 103 12.17 12.76 -24.42
CA TYR A 103 11.17 12.08 -23.57
C TYR A 103 9.89 12.89 -23.41
N LYS A 104 9.95 14.22 -23.24
CA LYS A 104 8.75 15.06 -23.13
C LYS A 104 7.99 15.09 -24.45
N ASN A 105 8.70 15.15 -25.57
CA ASN A 105 8.08 15.18 -26.89
C ASN A 105 7.39 13.86 -27.21
N GLN A 106 7.99 12.72 -26.87
CA GLN A 106 7.36 11.41 -27.04
C GLN A 106 6.25 11.15 -26.01
N ALA A 107 6.40 11.61 -24.76
CA ALA A 107 5.33 11.63 -23.75
C ALA A 107 4.10 12.35 -24.24
N ASN A 108 4.30 13.51 -24.86
CA ASN A 108 3.23 14.29 -25.45
C ASN A 108 2.68 13.70 -26.75
N GLN A 109 3.21 12.58 -27.26
CA GLN A 109 2.57 11.79 -28.33
C GLN A 109 1.63 10.72 -27.77
N ASN A 110 1.73 10.38 -26.48
CA ASN A 110 0.78 9.50 -25.81
C ASN A 110 -0.59 10.17 -25.68
N GLU A 111 -1.66 9.54 -26.19
CA GLU A 111 -3.02 10.07 -26.03
C GLU A 111 -3.44 10.25 -24.56
N MET A 112 -3.01 9.37 -23.65
CA MET A 112 -3.34 9.48 -22.22
C MET A 112 -2.63 10.68 -21.58
N ILE A 113 -1.33 10.88 -21.84
CA ILE A 113 -0.57 12.04 -21.32
C ILE A 113 -1.06 13.35 -21.95
N GLN A 114 -1.40 13.35 -23.25
CA GLN A 114 -2.06 14.49 -23.89
C GLN A 114 -3.37 14.85 -23.18
N ARG A 115 -4.21 13.85 -22.87
CA ARG A 115 -5.48 14.04 -22.15
C ARG A 115 -5.30 14.46 -20.69
N MET A 116 -4.16 14.15 -20.08
CA MET A 116 -3.73 14.71 -18.79
C MET A 116 -3.15 16.13 -18.89
N GLY A 117 -3.08 16.71 -20.09
CA GLY A 117 -2.60 18.07 -20.35
C GLY A 117 -1.11 18.17 -20.63
N GLY A 118 -0.48 17.07 -21.03
CA GLY A 118 0.93 16.99 -21.40
C GLY A 118 1.87 16.72 -20.24
N MET A 119 3.07 16.23 -20.56
CA MET A 119 4.08 15.80 -19.59
C MET A 119 4.49 16.92 -18.62
N ASP A 120 4.59 18.16 -19.09
CA ASP A 120 4.94 19.31 -18.25
C ASP A 120 3.87 19.61 -17.18
N ARG A 121 2.61 19.27 -17.46
CA ARG A 121 1.53 19.38 -16.49
C ARG A 121 1.54 18.19 -15.53
N VAL A 122 1.73 16.97 -16.05
CA VAL A 122 1.82 15.74 -15.24
C VAL A 122 2.96 15.80 -14.23
N MET A 123 4.12 16.35 -14.60
CA MET A 123 5.26 16.51 -13.69
C MET A 123 5.04 17.55 -12.58
N LYS A 124 4.05 18.43 -12.72
CA LYS A 124 3.72 19.48 -11.74
C LYS A 124 2.52 19.14 -10.87
N MET A 125 1.88 17.99 -11.10
CA MET A 125 0.72 17.51 -10.34
C MET A 125 1.17 16.79 -9.06
N SER A 126 0.44 17.02 -7.96
CA SER A 126 0.53 16.16 -6.77
C SER A 126 0.07 14.73 -7.11
N ASP A 127 0.41 13.75 -6.26
CA ASP A 127 0.08 12.34 -6.52
C ASP A 127 -1.44 12.09 -6.61
N GLY A 128 -2.23 12.73 -5.74
CA GLY A 128 -3.69 12.66 -5.79
C GLY A 128 -4.30 13.31 -7.05
N GLU A 129 -3.73 14.42 -7.51
CA GLU A 129 -4.16 15.06 -8.78
C GLU A 129 -3.80 14.20 -9.99
N ARG A 130 -2.64 13.54 -9.96
CA ARG A 130 -2.22 12.59 -10.99
C ARG A 130 -3.15 11.39 -11.07
N GLU A 131 -3.56 10.84 -9.94
CA GLU A 131 -4.47 9.69 -9.88
C GLU A 131 -5.84 10.03 -10.49
N VAL A 132 -6.41 11.19 -10.13
CA VAL A 132 -7.70 11.65 -10.70
C VAL A 132 -7.58 11.94 -12.20
N ALA A 133 -6.49 12.59 -12.62
CA ALA A 133 -6.24 12.89 -14.03
C ALA A 133 -6.02 11.61 -14.86
N ALA A 134 -5.29 10.63 -14.33
CA ALA A 134 -5.06 9.33 -14.97
C ALA A 134 -6.37 8.53 -15.08
N LYS A 135 -7.18 8.50 -14.02
CA LYS A 135 -8.51 7.89 -14.02
C LYS A 135 -9.42 8.49 -15.10
N LYS A 136 -9.45 9.81 -15.21
CA LYS A 136 -10.23 10.53 -16.24
C LYS A 136 -9.70 10.27 -17.65
N ALA A 137 -8.39 10.30 -17.85
CA ALA A 137 -7.75 10.01 -19.13
C ALA A 137 -7.96 8.56 -19.57
N MET A 138 -7.98 7.61 -18.63
CA MET A 138 -8.26 6.20 -18.89
C MET A 138 -9.71 5.96 -19.34
N ALA A 139 -10.69 6.59 -18.67
CA ALA A 139 -12.10 6.55 -19.10
C ALA A 139 -12.29 7.11 -20.51
N SER A 140 -11.61 8.22 -20.80
CA SER A 140 -11.61 8.85 -22.11
C SER A 140 -10.99 7.93 -23.17
N ASN A 141 -9.83 7.34 -22.90
CA ASN A 141 -9.13 6.46 -23.84
C ASN A 141 -9.90 5.17 -24.12
N MET A 142 -10.48 4.56 -23.07
CA MET A 142 -11.37 3.40 -23.23
C MET A 142 -12.57 3.73 -24.11
N SER A 143 -13.16 4.92 -24.01
CA SER A 143 -14.28 5.32 -24.85
C SER A 143 -13.90 5.57 -26.33
N SER A 144 -12.66 5.96 -26.60
CA SER A 144 -12.13 6.17 -27.95
C SER A 144 -11.65 4.88 -28.64
N SER A 145 -11.49 3.79 -27.88
CA SER A 145 -11.21 2.48 -28.47
C SER A 145 -12.41 2.00 -29.29
N SER A 146 -12.17 1.62 -30.56
CA SER A 146 -13.20 1.20 -31.52
C SER A 146 -14.04 0.00 -31.05
N LEU A 147 -13.55 -0.73 -30.04
CA LEU A 147 -14.15 -1.94 -29.48
C LEU A 147 -14.82 -1.75 -28.11
N SER A 148 -14.84 -0.54 -27.53
CA SER A 148 -15.52 -0.33 -26.24
C SER A 148 -17.05 -0.35 -26.38
N PRO A 149 -17.76 -1.12 -25.52
CA PRO A 149 -19.22 -1.17 -25.50
C PRO A 149 -19.85 -0.02 -24.69
N PHE A 150 -19.04 0.85 -24.07
CA PHE A 150 -19.49 1.91 -23.16
C PHE A 150 -19.01 3.29 -23.61
N THR A 151 -19.84 4.32 -23.40
CA THR A 151 -19.47 5.71 -23.68
C THR A 151 -18.55 6.29 -22.60
N GLU A 152 -17.91 7.42 -22.88
CA GLU A 152 -17.05 8.11 -21.91
C GLU A 152 -17.79 8.49 -20.62
N ALA A 153 -19.05 8.93 -20.75
CA ALA A 153 -19.90 9.29 -19.61
C ALA A 153 -20.29 8.06 -18.79
N ASP A 154 -20.58 6.93 -19.43
CA ASP A 154 -20.86 5.67 -18.74
C ASP A 154 -19.63 5.21 -17.96
N LEU A 155 -18.45 5.23 -18.59
CA LEU A 155 -17.19 4.82 -17.97
C LEU A 155 -16.81 5.73 -16.79
N GLN A 156 -16.93 7.05 -16.94
CA GLN A 156 -16.69 7.98 -15.83
C GLN A 156 -17.67 7.77 -14.67
N ARG A 157 -18.92 7.43 -14.95
CA ARG A 157 -19.92 7.15 -13.92
C ARG A 157 -19.67 5.81 -13.24
N MET A 158 -19.29 4.77 -13.98
CA MET A 158 -18.90 3.47 -13.43
C MET A 158 -17.68 3.58 -12.50
N MET A 159 -16.76 4.50 -12.75
CA MET A 159 -15.60 4.73 -11.89
C MET A 159 -15.94 5.42 -10.56
N ASN A 160 -17.02 6.21 -10.54
CA ASN A 160 -17.42 7.00 -9.38
C ASN A 160 -18.62 6.40 -8.62
N ASP A 161 -19.31 5.42 -9.20
CA ASP A 161 -20.50 4.77 -8.66
C ASP A 161 -20.38 3.23 -8.81
N PRO A 162 -20.00 2.51 -7.72
CA PRO A 162 -19.85 1.06 -7.73
C PRO A 162 -21.13 0.28 -8.05
N GLU A 163 -22.30 0.83 -7.73
CA GLU A 163 -23.59 0.18 -8.02
C GLU A 163 -23.97 0.35 -9.49
N TYR A 164 -23.70 1.52 -10.07
CA TYR A 164 -23.84 1.73 -11.50
C TYR A 164 -22.89 0.84 -12.32
N ALA A 165 -21.65 0.63 -11.85
CA ALA A 165 -20.70 -0.31 -12.46
C ALA A 165 -21.24 -1.74 -12.52
N LYS A 166 -21.83 -2.23 -11.42
CA LYS A 166 -22.46 -3.56 -11.36
C LYS A 166 -23.63 -3.67 -12.34
N GLN A 167 -24.50 -2.66 -12.42
CA GLN A 167 -25.64 -2.65 -13.34
C GLN A 167 -25.20 -2.72 -14.81
N MET A 168 -24.16 -2.00 -15.18
CA MET A 168 -23.63 -1.99 -16.55
C MET A 168 -22.90 -3.28 -16.91
N ALA A 169 -22.17 -3.88 -15.97
CA ALA A 169 -21.58 -5.21 -16.15
C ALA A 169 -22.66 -6.29 -16.37
N VAL A 170 -23.75 -6.25 -15.60
CA VAL A 170 -24.90 -7.15 -15.77
C VAL A 170 -25.58 -6.94 -17.13
N LYS A 171 -25.79 -5.69 -17.54
CA LYS A 171 -26.38 -5.34 -18.84
C LYS A 171 -25.55 -5.87 -20.02
N TYR A 172 -24.23 -5.79 -19.93
CA TYR A 172 -23.32 -6.31 -20.95
C TYR A 172 -23.23 -7.85 -20.96
N ASN A 173 -23.20 -8.47 -19.78
CA ASN A 173 -23.17 -9.93 -19.65
C ASN A 173 -24.47 -10.57 -20.17
N ASN A 174 -25.61 -9.90 -20.01
CA ASN A 174 -26.92 -10.35 -20.49
C ASN A 174 -27.21 -10.00 -21.96
N MET A 175 -26.27 -9.36 -22.66
CA MET A 175 -26.41 -9.04 -24.07
C MET A 175 -26.25 -10.32 -24.91
N THR A 176 -27.15 -10.54 -25.88
CA THR A 176 -27.10 -11.72 -26.77
C THR A 176 -25.85 -11.69 -27.65
N THR A 177 -25.40 -12.87 -28.11
CA THR A 177 -24.25 -13.00 -29.03
C THR A 177 -24.42 -12.12 -30.27
N GLN A 178 -25.65 -12.09 -30.84
CA GLN A 178 -26.02 -11.21 -31.94
C GLN A 178 -25.87 -9.71 -31.60
N GLY A 179 -26.27 -9.28 -30.40
CA GLY A 179 -26.13 -7.89 -29.97
C GLY A 179 -24.69 -7.46 -29.76
N LYS A 180 -23.80 -8.39 -29.38
CA LYS A 180 -22.35 -8.16 -29.29
C LYS A 180 -21.71 -8.11 -30.68
N GLU A 181 -22.13 -8.98 -31.59
CA GLU A 181 -21.70 -9.01 -32.99
C GLU A 181 -22.16 -7.76 -33.77
N ASP A 182 -23.37 -7.26 -33.52
CA ASP A 182 -23.88 -6.05 -34.17
C ASP A 182 -23.08 -4.80 -33.78
N ILE A 183 -22.60 -4.69 -32.53
CA ILE A 183 -21.73 -3.59 -32.08
C ILE A 183 -20.39 -3.61 -32.83
N VAL A 184 -19.87 -4.80 -33.10
CA VAL A 184 -18.61 -5.03 -33.83
C VAL A 184 -18.81 -4.79 -35.34
N ASN A 185 -19.85 -5.35 -35.94
CA ASN A 185 -20.14 -5.27 -37.36
C ASN A 185 -20.52 -3.86 -37.83
N LYS A 186 -21.25 -3.08 -37.01
CA LYS A 186 -21.61 -1.69 -37.33
C LYS A 186 -20.40 -0.76 -37.44
N LYS A 187 -19.23 -1.19 -36.92
CA LYS A 187 -17.97 -0.44 -36.92
C LYS A 187 -16.92 -1.00 -37.87
N ILE A 188 -16.96 -2.29 -38.21
CA ILE A 188 -16.13 -2.90 -39.28
C ILE A 188 -16.54 -2.36 -40.67
N VAL A 189 -17.84 -2.17 -40.92
CA VAL A 189 -18.33 -1.62 -42.20
C VAL A 189 -17.94 -0.14 -42.40
N ALA A 190 -17.47 0.54 -41.35
CA ALA A 190 -17.04 1.95 -41.41
C ALA A 190 -15.52 2.14 -41.65
N GLY A 191 -14.73 1.06 -41.74
CA GLY A 191 -13.27 1.14 -41.96
C GLY A 191 -12.85 0.32 -43.17
N ASP A 192 -12.38 1.00 -44.22
CA ASP A 192 -11.76 0.37 -45.41
C ASP A 192 -10.65 -0.60 -44.98
N LEU A 193 -10.81 -1.88 -45.34
CA LEU A 193 -9.78 -2.90 -45.20
C LEU A 193 -8.99 -2.98 -46.51
N ASP A 194 -8.01 -2.10 -46.68
CA ASP A 194 -6.89 -2.35 -47.59
C ASP A 194 -5.59 -2.11 -46.83
N ASP A 195 -5.07 -3.16 -46.21
CA ASP A 195 -3.85 -3.07 -45.40
C ASP A 195 -2.79 -3.99 -45.98
N SER A 196 -1.64 -3.40 -46.29
CA SER A 196 -0.45 -4.13 -46.72
C SER A 196 -0.02 -5.19 -45.70
N HIS A 197 0.76 -6.18 -46.15
CA HIS A 197 1.34 -7.22 -45.29
C HIS A 197 2.12 -6.64 -44.08
N GLU A 198 2.77 -5.48 -44.25
CA GLU A 198 3.43 -4.75 -43.16
C GLU A 198 2.43 -4.18 -42.15
N ALA A 199 1.30 -3.62 -42.60
CA ALA A 199 0.24 -3.15 -41.71
C ALA A 199 -0.44 -4.30 -40.94
N HIS A 200 -0.52 -5.49 -41.55
CA HIS A 200 -0.99 -6.70 -40.86
C HIS A 200 0.00 -7.22 -39.80
N ILE A 201 1.30 -7.31 -40.13
CA ILE A 201 2.34 -7.71 -39.16
C ILE A 201 2.46 -6.69 -38.02
N LYS A 202 2.35 -5.39 -38.32
CA LYS A 202 2.32 -4.34 -37.30
C LYS A 202 1.14 -4.53 -36.33
N ARG A 203 -0.07 -4.76 -36.85
CA ARG A 203 -1.24 -5.03 -35.99
C ARG A 203 -1.12 -6.30 -35.15
N LEU A 204 -0.50 -7.37 -35.65
CA LEU A 204 -0.25 -8.57 -34.86
C LEU A 204 0.73 -8.31 -33.71
N LYS A 205 1.78 -7.52 -33.96
CA LYS A 205 2.73 -7.09 -32.92
C LYS A 205 2.04 -6.18 -31.89
N ASP A 206 1.29 -5.18 -32.35
CA ASP A 206 0.54 -4.26 -31.50
C ASP A 206 -0.51 -5.00 -30.64
N THR A 207 -1.21 -5.98 -31.21
CA THR A 207 -2.18 -6.82 -30.47
C THR A 207 -1.50 -7.64 -29.38
N LYS A 208 -0.33 -8.24 -29.67
CA LYS A 208 0.44 -9.01 -28.68
C LYS A 208 0.98 -8.12 -27.56
N ILE A 209 1.45 -6.92 -27.89
CA ILE A 209 1.90 -5.91 -26.92
C ILE A 209 0.73 -5.45 -26.05
N ASN A 210 -0.45 -5.20 -26.64
CA ASN A 210 -1.66 -4.81 -25.92
C ASN A 210 -2.16 -5.90 -24.98
N ASN A 211 -2.20 -7.16 -25.41
CA ASN A 211 -2.59 -8.30 -24.56
C ASN A 211 -1.60 -8.49 -23.39
N ASN A 212 -0.29 -8.39 -23.63
CA ASN A 212 0.71 -8.44 -22.57
C ASN A 212 0.55 -7.32 -21.55
N THR A 213 0.30 -6.11 -22.03
CA THR A 213 0.07 -4.92 -21.20
C THR A 213 -1.21 -5.08 -20.37
N GLN A 214 -2.28 -5.64 -20.95
CA GLN A 214 -3.54 -5.89 -20.26
C GLN A 214 -3.40 -6.92 -19.13
N ASP A 215 -2.70 -8.03 -19.36
CA ASP A 215 -2.44 -9.05 -18.33
C ASP A 215 -1.67 -8.47 -17.14
N ILE A 216 -0.60 -7.71 -17.43
CA ILE A 216 0.26 -7.09 -16.42
C ILE A 216 -0.52 -6.01 -15.66
N ASN A 217 -1.28 -5.16 -16.34
CA ASN A 217 -2.12 -4.15 -15.68
C ASN A 217 -3.24 -4.78 -14.83
N THR A 218 -3.78 -5.93 -15.26
CA THR A 218 -4.76 -6.69 -14.47
C THR A 218 -4.12 -7.22 -13.19
N PHE A 219 -2.91 -7.77 -13.27
CA PHE A 219 -2.15 -8.21 -12.11
C PHE A 219 -1.86 -7.03 -11.16
N VAL A 220 -1.37 -5.91 -11.70
CA VAL A 220 -1.08 -4.69 -10.94
C VAL A 220 -2.32 -4.22 -10.20
N SER A 221 -3.42 -3.96 -10.91
CA SER A 221 -4.67 -3.47 -10.31
C SER A 221 -5.20 -4.38 -9.22
N LYS A 222 -5.24 -5.70 -9.45
CA LYS A 222 -5.68 -6.67 -8.43
C LYS A 222 -4.79 -6.63 -7.19
N THR A 223 -3.48 -6.56 -7.39
CA THR A 223 -2.51 -6.61 -6.30
C THR A 223 -2.52 -5.33 -5.47
N THR A 224 -2.55 -4.16 -6.13
CA THR A 224 -2.62 -2.86 -5.44
C THR A 224 -3.95 -2.69 -4.71
N SER A 225 -5.08 -3.08 -5.32
CA SER A 225 -6.39 -3.04 -4.64
C SER A 225 -6.44 -3.94 -3.43
N ARG A 226 -5.87 -5.14 -3.50
CA ARG A 226 -5.78 -6.07 -2.36
C ARG A 226 -5.05 -5.47 -1.16
N LEU A 227 -3.93 -4.77 -1.41
CA LEU A 227 -3.18 -4.08 -0.35
C LEU A 227 -3.95 -2.87 0.21
N TYR A 228 -4.57 -2.09 -0.66
CA TYR A 228 -5.41 -0.95 -0.26
C TYR A 228 -6.57 -1.41 0.64
N GLU A 229 -7.34 -2.40 0.21
CA GLU A 229 -8.46 -2.96 0.98
C GLU A 229 -8.00 -3.53 2.33
N ALA A 230 -6.82 -4.17 2.37
CA ALA A 230 -6.25 -4.69 3.61
C ALA A 230 -5.86 -3.55 4.58
N ASN A 231 -5.23 -2.48 4.10
CA ASN A 231 -4.87 -1.32 4.90
C ASN A 231 -6.11 -0.60 5.45
N GLU A 232 -7.14 -0.40 4.61
CA GLU A 232 -8.40 0.24 5.00
C GLU A 232 -9.17 -0.60 6.03
N THR A 233 -9.24 -1.92 5.80
CA THR A 233 -9.86 -2.85 6.73
C THR A 233 -9.15 -2.82 8.08
N CYS A 234 -7.83 -2.89 8.09
CA CYS A 234 -7.03 -2.83 9.31
C CYS A 234 -7.30 -1.52 10.08
N SER A 235 -7.22 -0.38 9.40
CA SER A 235 -7.45 0.95 10.01
C SER A 235 -8.87 1.09 10.56
N THR A 236 -9.87 0.63 9.81
CA THR A 236 -11.28 0.64 10.23
C THR A 236 -11.48 -0.22 11.48
N ARG A 237 -10.89 -1.41 11.54
CA ARG A 237 -11.02 -2.33 12.67
C ARG A 237 -10.33 -1.80 13.92
N ILE A 238 -9.14 -1.20 13.78
CA ILE A 238 -8.46 -0.51 14.89
C ILE A 238 -9.33 0.63 15.41
N HIS A 239 -9.90 1.46 14.52
CA HIS A 239 -10.76 2.56 14.92
C HIS A 239 -12.05 2.08 15.63
N GLN A 240 -12.66 0.99 15.14
CA GLN A 240 -13.81 0.36 15.78
C GLN A 240 -13.48 -0.16 17.19
N ALA A 241 -12.29 -0.77 17.36
CA ALA A 241 -11.84 -1.21 18.67
C ALA A 241 -11.72 -0.03 19.64
N LYS A 242 -11.12 1.09 19.20
CA LYS A 242 -10.93 2.31 20.00
C LYS A 242 -12.23 3.06 20.34
N SER A 243 -13.21 3.04 19.44
CA SER A 243 -14.49 3.73 19.62
C SER A 243 -15.58 2.89 20.29
N SER A 244 -15.33 1.60 20.57
CA SER A 244 -16.30 0.74 21.25
C SER A 244 -16.66 1.29 22.65
N SER A 245 -17.78 0.84 23.22
CA SER A 245 -18.16 1.18 24.60
C SER A 245 -17.05 0.81 25.59
N GLY A 246 -16.93 1.64 26.65
CA GLY A 246 -15.83 1.59 27.61
C GLY A 246 -14.54 2.26 27.11
N ASN A 247 -14.62 3.06 26.05
CA ASN A 247 -13.48 3.79 25.50
C ASN A 247 -12.93 4.84 26.50
N HIS A 248 -11.73 5.34 26.18
CA HIS A 248 -11.04 6.31 27.02
C HIS A 248 -11.83 7.61 27.26
N ALA A 249 -12.67 8.05 26.32
CA ALA A 249 -13.50 9.24 26.53
C ALA A 249 -14.60 8.99 27.58
N GLU A 250 -15.30 7.85 27.50
CA GLU A 250 -16.28 7.44 28.50
C GLU A 250 -15.66 7.25 29.88
N LEU A 251 -14.42 6.75 29.94
CA LEU A 251 -13.66 6.65 31.21
C LEU A 251 -13.33 8.01 31.81
N ASN A 252 -12.93 8.99 30.98
CA ASN A 252 -12.69 10.37 31.42
C ASN A 252 -13.96 11.00 31.99
N GLU A 253 -15.08 10.88 31.27
CA GLU A 253 -16.37 11.40 31.72
C GLU A 253 -16.82 10.75 33.03
N SER A 254 -16.62 9.43 33.17
CA SER A 254 -16.93 8.69 34.39
C SER A 254 -16.09 9.19 35.57
N TYR A 255 -14.79 9.45 35.37
CA TYR A 255 -13.91 10.02 36.38
C TYR A 255 -14.40 11.39 36.86
N ASP A 256 -14.72 12.30 35.94
CA ASP A 256 -15.19 13.65 36.27
C ASP A 256 -16.48 13.62 37.09
N GLN A 257 -17.41 12.72 36.74
CA GLN A 257 -18.66 12.54 37.48
C GLN A 257 -18.42 11.98 38.89
N LEU A 258 -17.49 11.04 39.04
CA LEU A 258 -17.15 10.45 40.34
C LEU A 258 -16.39 11.43 41.22
N TYR A 259 -15.46 12.21 40.65
CA TYR A 259 -14.70 13.22 41.36
C TYR A 259 -15.60 14.29 41.98
N LYS A 260 -16.61 14.77 41.24
CA LYS A 260 -17.61 15.75 41.74
C LYS A 260 -18.45 15.23 42.90
N LYS A 261 -18.54 13.91 43.09
CA LYS A 261 -19.30 13.27 44.18
C LYS A 261 -18.46 13.02 45.43
N ILE A 262 -17.16 13.30 45.40
CA ILE A 262 -16.29 13.13 46.57
C ILE A 262 -16.69 14.15 47.65
N PRO A 263 -16.96 13.71 48.90
CA PRO A 263 -17.27 14.63 49.99
C PRO A 263 -16.15 15.64 50.25
N LEU A 264 -16.55 16.87 50.54
CA LEU A 264 -15.60 17.91 50.95
C LEU A 264 -15.30 17.80 52.45
N ILE A 265 -14.02 17.78 52.81
CA ILE A 265 -13.53 17.86 54.17
C ILE A 265 -13.07 19.29 54.47
N VAL A 266 -13.26 19.73 55.71
CA VAL A 266 -12.77 21.03 56.20
C VAL A 266 -11.35 20.82 56.73
N THR A 267 -10.42 21.66 56.29
CA THR A 267 -9.07 21.73 56.86
C THR A 267 -8.86 23.09 57.51
N ASP A 268 -8.13 23.13 58.62
CA ASP A 268 -7.98 24.32 59.47
C ASP A 268 -7.30 25.49 58.75
N TYR A 269 -6.54 25.24 57.68
CA TYR A 269 -5.71 26.24 57.00
C TYR A 269 -6.14 26.59 55.58
N TRP A 270 -6.85 25.70 54.89
CA TRP A 270 -7.07 25.87 53.45
C TRP A 270 -8.57 26.00 53.08
N GLY A 271 -9.50 25.64 53.97
CA GLY A 271 -10.93 25.60 53.65
C GLY A 271 -11.42 24.19 53.24
N LYS A 272 -12.46 24.12 52.40
CA LYS A 272 -13.12 22.87 52.01
C LYS A 272 -12.51 22.28 50.73
N TYR A 273 -12.01 21.04 50.81
CA TYR A 273 -11.46 20.31 49.65
C TYR A 273 -12.00 18.89 49.58
N PRO A 274 -12.01 18.27 48.39
CA PRO A 274 -12.30 16.84 48.27
C PRO A 274 -11.40 16.00 49.17
N ASP A 275 -12.00 15.01 49.83
CA ASP A 275 -11.28 14.03 50.66
C ASP A 275 -10.07 13.43 49.91
N PRO A 276 -8.83 13.71 50.36
CA PRO A 276 -7.60 13.33 49.65
C PRO A 276 -7.46 11.82 49.45
N GLU A 277 -7.88 11.01 50.43
CA GLU A 277 -7.79 9.56 50.35
C GLU A 277 -8.77 9.02 49.30
N LYS A 278 -9.97 9.60 49.20
CA LYS A 278 -10.92 9.25 48.15
C LYS A 278 -10.46 9.70 46.77
N VAL A 279 -9.83 10.87 46.66
CA VAL A 279 -9.23 11.33 45.41
C VAL A 279 -8.12 10.38 44.97
N LYS A 280 -7.22 9.99 45.90
CA LYS A 280 -6.13 9.05 45.63
C LYS A 280 -6.66 7.70 45.15
N GLN A 281 -7.67 7.15 45.82
CA GLN A 281 -8.29 5.90 45.42
C GLN A 281 -8.97 6.02 44.04
N LEU A 282 -9.71 7.10 43.79
CA LEU A 282 -10.36 7.34 42.49
C LEU A 282 -9.33 7.43 41.36
N LYS A 283 -8.20 8.13 41.57
CA LYS A 283 -7.09 8.22 40.60
C LYS A 283 -6.48 6.85 40.29
N LYS A 284 -6.29 6.00 41.31
CA LYS A 284 -5.79 4.64 41.14
C LYS A 284 -6.76 3.77 40.32
N ASP A 285 -8.04 3.81 40.65
CA ASP A 285 -9.07 3.05 39.92
C ASP A 285 -9.22 3.55 38.48
N TYR A 286 -9.12 4.85 38.26
CA TYR A 286 -9.14 5.48 36.94
C TYR A 286 -7.98 5.01 36.07
N ALA A 287 -6.73 5.12 36.52
CA ALA A 287 -5.59 4.66 35.73
C ALA A 287 -5.63 3.15 35.48
N LEU A 288 -6.09 2.34 36.44
CA LEU A 288 -6.27 0.91 36.22
C LEU A 288 -7.29 0.62 35.11
N LYS A 289 -8.40 1.36 35.06
CA LYS A 289 -9.39 1.24 33.96
C LYS A 289 -8.79 1.61 32.60
N HIS A 290 -8.02 2.70 32.53
CA HIS A 290 -7.33 3.08 31.29
C HIS A 290 -6.31 2.03 30.86
N LYS A 291 -5.51 1.49 31.77
CA LYS A 291 -4.59 0.40 31.49
C LYS A 291 -5.33 -0.84 30.95
N ASN A 292 -6.40 -1.27 31.61
CA ASN A 292 -7.20 -2.42 31.16
C ASN A 292 -7.82 -2.18 29.78
N ARG A 293 -8.26 -0.95 29.51
CA ARG A 293 -8.78 -0.55 28.21
C ARG A 293 -7.68 -0.60 27.13
N ALA A 294 -6.49 -0.08 27.42
CA ALA A 294 -5.34 -0.18 26.52
C ALA A 294 -4.94 -1.63 26.23
N THR A 295 -4.99 -2.52 27.22
CA THR A 295 -4.78 -3.97 27.02
C THR A 295 -5.78 -4.56 26.03
N PHE A 296 -7.07 -4.22 26.17
CA PHE A 296 -8.10 -4.67 25.22
C PHE A 296 -7.81 -4.14 23.82
N GLU A 297 -7.62 -2.82 23.66
CA GLU A 297 -7.39 -2.19 22.37
C GLU A 297 -6.15 -2.79 21.68
N LEU A 298 -5.03 -2.89 22.40
CA LEU A 298 -3.80 -3.48 21.89
C LEU A 298 -4.01 -4.94 21.42
N SER A 299 -4.80 -5.74 22.13
CA SER A 299 -5.10 -7.12 21.72
C SER A 299 -5.88 -7.20 20.40
N GLU A 300 -6.78 -6.24 20.14
CA GLU A 300 -7.50 -6.16 18.86
C GLU A 300 -6.58 -5.65 17.75
N VAL A 301 -5.77 -4.61 18.01
CA VAL A 301 -4.75 -4.13 17.08
C VAL A 301 -3.82 -5.27 16.66
N GLN A 302 -3.35 -6.09 17.61
CA GLN A 302 -2.45 -7.20 17.31
C GLN A 302 -3.04 -8.22 16.34
N LYS A 303 -4.35 -8.50 16.43
CA LYS A 303 -5.03 -9.41 15.48
C LYS A 303 -5.00 -8.83 14.07
N GLU A 304 -5.33 -7.55 13.93
CA GLU A 304 -5.38 -6.89 12.63
C GLU A 304 -3.99 -6.65 12.05
N HIS A 305 -3.01 -6.30 12.89
CA HIS A 305 -1.61 -6.18 12.50
C HIS A 305 -1.06 -7.50 11.95
N LYS A 306 -1.35 -8.64 12.60
CA LYS A 306 -0.93 -9.98 12.10
C LYS A 306 -1.58 -10.31 10.76
N LYS A 307 -2.87 -9.99 10.57
CA LYS A 307 -3.58 -10.20 9.30
C LYS A 307 -2.96 -9.36 8.18
N LEU A 308 -2.72 -8.08 8.44
CA LEU A 308 -2.09 -7.18 7.47
C LEU A 308 -0.69 -7.67 7.08
N LYS A 309 0.13 -8.06 8.06
CA LYS A 309 1.45 -8.65 7.82
C LYS A 309 1.39 -9.90 6.93
N SER A 310 0.42 -10.79 7.15
CA SER A 310 0.21 -11.98 6.32
C SER A 310 -0.13 -11.61 4.88
N ILE A 311 -1.06 -10.67 4.69
CA ILE A 311 -1.49 -10.22 3.35
C ILE A 311 -0.31 -9.59 2.60
N ILE A 312 0.49 -8.75 3.25
CA ILE A 312 1.70 -8.17 2.64
C ILE A 312 2.67 -9.28 2.23
N SER A 313 2.93 -10.25 3.12
CA SER A 313 3.82 -11.39 2.84
C SER A 313 3.36 -12.24 1.65
N GLU A 314 2.05 -12.47 1.53
CA GLU A 314 1.44 -13.17 0.40
C GLU A 314 1.58 -12.37 -0.90
N VAL A 315 1.32 -11.06 -0.86
CA VAL A 315 1.49 -10.18 -2.03
C VAL A 315 2.94 -10.13 -2.50
N ILE A 316 3.92 -10.09 -1.58
CA ILE A 316 5.34 -10.19 -1.93
C ILE A 316 5.63 -11.52 -2.66
N SER A 317 5.05 -12.64 -2.17
CA SER A 317 5.21 -13.96 -2.79
C SER A 317 4.58 -14.01 -4.19
N ASP A 318 3.36 -13.48 -4.34
CA ASP A 318 2.63 -13.40 -5.60
C ASP A 318 3.41 -12.57 -6.62
N TYR A 319 3.95 -11.42 -6.19
CA TYR A 319 4.78 -10.54 -7.00
C TYR A 319 6.06 -11.23 -7.48
N ARG A 320 6.80 -11.89 -6.59
CA ARG A 320 8.01 -12.64 -6.97
C ARG A 320 7.69 -13.78 -7.95
N SER A 321 6.58 -14.49 -7.72
CA SER A 321 6.12 -15.57 -8.62
C SER A 321 5.71 -15.01 -9.99
N PHE A 322 5.08 -13.84 -10.01
CA PHE A 322 4.73 -13.13 -11.22
C PHE A 322 5.97 -12.74 -12.02
N LEU A 323 6.98 -12.13 -11.38
CA LEU A 323 8.25 -11.76 -12.02
C LEU A 323 9.00 -12.98 -12.56
N ALA A 324 9.04 -14.09 -11.82
CA ALA A 324 9.68 -15.32 -12.28
C ALA A 324 9.00 -15.88 -13.55
N SER A 325 7.68 -15.81 -13.61
CA SER A 325 6.90 -16.35 -14.75
C SER A 325 6.83 -15.40 -15.95
N ASN A 326 6.85 -14.09 -15.70
CA ASN A 326 6.58 -13.07 -16.71
C ASN A 326 7.76 -12.12 -16.97
N GLY A 327 8.92 -12.34 -16.34
CA GLY A 327 10.11 -11.49 -16.47
C GLY A 327 10.56 -11.28 -17.92
N HIS A 328 10.39 -12.31 -18.76
CA HIS A 328 10.69 -12.25 -20.20
C HIS A 328 9.73 -11.37 -21.02
N ARG A 329 8.57 -11.00 -20.46
CA ARG A 329 7.55 -10.11 -21.06
C ARG A 329 7.75 -8.66 -20.64
N LEU A 330 8.70 -8.40 -19.72
CA LEU A 330 8.98 -7.05 -19.25
C LEU A 330 9.69 -6.28 -20.35
N ASN A 331 9.19 -5.08 -20.60
CA ASN A 331 9.79 -4.15 -21.52
C ASN A 331 10.23 -2.92 -20.73
N ASP A 332 11.53 -2.66 -20.76
CA ASP A 332 12.22 -1.66 -19.97
C ASP A 332 12.49 -0.37 -20.75
N GLU A 333 12.21 -0.37 -22.07
CA GLU A 333 12.43 0.75 -22.96
C GLU A 333 11.51 1.93 -22.61
N LEU A 334 12.14 3.10 -22.41
CA LEU A 334 11.43 4.33 -22.06
C LEU A 334 10.59 4.89 -23.22
N SER A 335 10.84 4.50 -24.48
CA SER A 335 9.95 4.85 -25.62
C SER A 335 8.54 4.31 -25.41
N ASN A 336 8.44 3.09 -24.88
CA ASN A 336 7.18 2.40 -24.59
C ASN A 336 6.50 2.95 -23.32
N LEU A 337 7.20 3.74 -22.50
CA LEU A 337 6.63 4.45 -21.34
C LEU A 337 5.53 5.41 -21.80
N PHE A 338 5.81 6.07 -22.90
CA PHE A 338 4.94 7.06 -23.52
C PHE A 338 4.01 6.47 -24.56
N ASP A 339 3.96 5.15 -24.70
CA ASP A 339 2.92 4.47 -25.49
C ASP A 339 1.94 3.72 -24.57
N GLY A 340 2.14 3.80 -23.24
CA GLY A 340 1.32 3.11 -22.25
C GLY A 340 1.56 1.61 -22.19
N THR A 341 2.65 1.12 -22.81
CA THR A 341 2.99 -0.31 -22.95
C THR A 341 4.23 -0.69 -22.14
N ASN A 342 4.78 0.23 -21.34
CA ASN A 342 5.87 -0.05 -20.41
C ASN A 342 5.37 -0.80 -19.18
N THR A 343 5.64 -2.10 -19.18
CA THR A 343 5.17 -3.04 -18.17
C THR A 343 5.98 -2.97 -16.87
N GLU A 344 7.20 -2.46 -16.92
CA GLU A 344 8.04 -2.23 -15.73
C GLU A 344 7.48 -1.14 -14.82
N LEU A 345 7.00 -0.02 -15.40
CA LEU A 345 6.40 1.07 -14.63
C LEU A 345 5.08 0.66 -13.97
N SER A 346 4.25 -0.15 -14.66
CA SER A 346 3.04 -0.69 -14.06
C SER A 346 3.38 -1.55 -12.83
N LEU A 347 4.42 -2.37 -12.91
CA LEU A 347 4.85 -3.22 -11.79
C LEU A 347 5.49 -2.43 -10.64
N LEU A 348 6.09 -1.27 -10.91
CA LEU A 348 6.59 -0.36 -9.89
C LEU A 348 5.47 0.19 -8.98
N GLN A 349 4.22 0.26 -9.47
CA GLN A 349 3.08 0.59 -8.61
C GLN A 349 2.84 -0.49 -7.56
N VAL A 350 3.02 -1.77 -7.91
CA VAL A 350 2.93 -2.88 -6.95
C VAL A 350 4.02 -2.76 -5.90
N GLU A 351 5.26 -2.50 -6.31
CA GLU A 351 6.39 -2.31 -5.39
C GLU A 351 6.15 -1.14 -4.42
N LYS A 352 5.65 0.00 -4.92
CA LYS A 352 5.27 1.14 -4.09
C LYS A 352 4.13 0.80 -3.12
N SER A 353 3.11 0.07 -3.56
CA SER A 353 2.02 -0.36 -2.68
C SER A 353 2.52 -1.33 -1.59
N ILE A 354 3.42 -2.26 -1.91
CA ILE A 354 4.05 -3.15 -0.92
C ILE A 354 4.80 -2.31 0.12
N ILE A 355 5.65 -1.39 -0.32
CA ILE A 355 6.44 -0.51 0.56
C ILE A 355 5.52 0.34 1.44
N GLY A 356 4.48 0.98 0.88
CA GLY A 356 3.52 1.77 1.62
C GLY A 356 2.74 0.96 2.66
N SER A 357 2.37 -0.29 2.36
CA SER A 357 1.75 -1.19 3.34
C SER A 357 2.71 -1.63 4.45
N ILE A 358 4.00 -1.82 4.15
CA ILE A 358 5.02 -2.12 5.17
C ILE A 358 5.23 -0.93 6.10
N ASP A 359 5.31 0.29 5.55
CA ASP A 359 5.38 1.53 6.33
C ASP A 359 4.17 1.68 7.26
N ARG A 360 2.95 1.47 6.72
CA ARG A 360 1.72 1.51 7.52
C ARG A 360 1.77 0.52 8.69
N LEU A 361 2.30 -0.68 8.47
CA LEU A 361 2.44 -1.70 9.51
C LEU A 361 3.41 -1.25 10.62
N ALA A 362 4.51 -0.58 10.25
CA ALA A 362 5.47 0.00 11.18
C ALA A 362 4.90 1.19 11.98
N GLN A 363 4.14 2.07 11.33
CA GLN A 363 3.44 3.18 12.00
C GLN A 363 2.46 2.65 13.05
N ILE A 364 1.67 1.62 12.71
CA ILE A 364 0.77 0.97 13.68
C ILE A 364 1.56 0.44 14.88
N SER A 365 2.70 -0.23 14.65
CA SER A 365 3.54 -0.73 15.75
C SER A 365 4.02 0.41 16.65
N HIS A 366 4.52 1.48 16.05
CA HIS A 366 5.03 2.65 16.77
C HIS A 366 3.95 3.37 17.59
N ASP A 367 2.82 3.70 16.98
CA ASP A 367 1.79 4.52 17.60
C ASP A 367 1.07 3.78 18.74
N GLU A 368 0.83 2.48 18.55
CA GLU A 368 0.08 1.65 19.49
C GLU A 368 0.95 1.24 20.68
N ASP A 369 2.24 0.96 20.47
CA ASP A 369 3.18 0.76 21.59
C ASP A 369 3.38 2.05 22.39
N SER A 370 3.49 3.20 21.72
CA SER A 370 3.61 4.50 22.40
C SER A 370 2.38 4.80 23.26
N THR A 371 1.18 4.57 22.71
CA THR A 371 -0.09 4.78 23.41
C THR A 371 -0.24 3.83 24.60
N ALA A 372 -0.01 2.54 24.40
CA ALA A 372 -0.11 1.53 25.45
C ALA A 372 0.92 1.78 26.58
N SER A 373 2.15 2.15 26.21
CA SER A 373 3.18 2.58 27.16
C SER A 373 2.72 3.77 28.01
N GLY A 374 2.12 4.79 27.40
CA GLY A 374 1.64 5.98 28.13
C GLY A 374 0.60 5.65 29.21
N TYR A 375 -0.32 4.72 28.94
CA TYR A 375 -1.30 4.28 29.93
C TYR A 375 -0.68 3.44 31.05
N GLU A 376 0.32 2.61 30.76
CA GLU A 376 1.07 1.90 31.79
C GLU A 376 1.90 2.87 32.65
N GLN A 377 2.59 3.82 32.03
CA GLN A 377 3.37 4.84 32.74
C GLN A 377 2.49 5.65 33.70
N ALA A 378 1.31 6.11 33.24
CA ALA A 378 0.36 6.82 34.07
C ALA A 378 -0.10 5.98 35.28
N TYR A 379 -0.30 4.67 35.09
CA TYR A 379 -0.61 3.76 36.18
C TYR A 379 0.56 3.62 37.17
N GLN A 380 1.80 3.47 36.69
CA GLN A 380 2.99 3.36 37.53
C GLN A 380 3.27 4.64 38.33
N LEU A 381 3.09 5.83 37.74
CA LEU A 381 3.20 7.12 38.44
C LEU A 381 2.25 7.17 39.64
N ILE A 382 0.97 6.83 39.43
CA ILE A 382 -0.03 6.84 40.50
C ILE A 382 0.31 5.82 41.61
N LEU A 383 0.86 4.67 41.26
CA LEU A 383 1.31 3.67 42.24
C LEU A 383 2.53 4.13 43.04
N SER A 384 3.46 4.87 42.41
CA SER A 384 4.67 5.39 43.06
C SER A 384 4.37 6.50 44.08
N GLY A 385 3.19 7.12 44.00
CA GLY A 385 2.82 8.27 44.82
C GLY A 385 3.32 9.61 44.26
N GLU A 386 4.02 9.60 43.13
CA GLU A 386 4.36 10.79 42.36
C GLU A 386 3.10 11.29 41.64
N THR A 387 2.63 12.48 41.98
CA THR A 387 1.49 13.10 41.30
C THR A 387 1.95 13.80 40.02
N LEU A 388 1.28 13.50 38.90
CA LEU A 388 1.29 14.29 37.66
C LEU A 388 0.92 15.75 37.90
#